data_AF-A0A352SWJ2-F1
#
_entry.id   AF-A0A352SWJ2-F1
#
_cell.length_a   1.000
_cell.length_b   1.000
_cell.length_c   1.000
_cell.angle_alpha   90.00
_cell.angle_beta   90.00
_cell.angle_gamma   90.00
#
_symmetry.space_group_name_H-M   'P 1'
#
loop_
_entity.id
_entity.type
_entity.pdbx_description
1 polymer ?
#
loop_
_entity_poly.entity_id
_entity_poly.type
_entity_poly.pdbx_seq_one_letter_code
_entity_poly.pdbx_strand_id
1 'polypeptide(L)'
;MENLKLRDFLDYKFLSGLELSPDKNYAAFAVHASDYDDNKYLSGIWIYNCLTEKYSKLTSMNKESAFIWLDNETLLFPSLRDEKLKKKIEDGENWTVFYAIGIHGGEAYEYMRIPMKVGEIRKLAEEKFLLTAEYDHYGI
;
A
#
# COMPACT_ATOMS: atom_id res chain seq x y z
N MET A 1 -22.34 -17.19 -23.69
CA MET A 1 -21.82 -15.97 -23.04
C MET A 1 -23.01 -15.08 -22.79
N GLU A 2 -23.14 -14.56 -21.57
CA GLU A 2 -24.19 -13.58 -21.25
C GLU A 2 -23.74 -12.17 -21.67
N ASN A 3 -24.70 -11.27 -21.92
CA ASN A 3 -24.41 -9.88 -22.24
C ASN A 3 -23.98 -9.12 -20.99
N LEU A 4 -22.89 -8.35 -21.11
CA LEU A 4 -22.43 -7.46 -20.05
C LEU A 4 -23.49 -6.38 -19.78
N LYS A 5 -23.90 -6.24 -18.52
CA LYS A 5 -24.74 -5.13 -18.05
C LYS A 5 -23.85 -3.99 -17.57
N LEU A 6 -24.42 -2.78 -17.55
CA LEU A 6 -23.71 -1.60 -17.08
C LEU A 6 -23.15 -1.79 -15.68
N ARG A 7 -23.80 -2.50 -14.76
CA ARG A 7 -23.29 -2.61 -13.38
C ARG A 7 -22.18 -3.65 -13.20
N ASP A 8 -21.98 -4.53 -14.17
CA ASP A 8 -21.04 -5.65 -14.04
C ASP A 8 -19.58 -5.18 -13.90
N PHE A 9 -19.25 -3.96 -14.37
CA PHE A 9 -17.90 -3.41 -14.17
C PHE A 9 -17.58 -3.12 -12.69
N LEU A 10 -18.60 -2.92 -11.85
CA LEU A 10 -18.43 -2.64 -10.42
C LEU A 10 -17.94 -3.88 -9.65
N ASP A 11 -18.24 -5.07 -10.18
CA ASP A 11 -17.88 -6.35 -9.57
C ASP A 11 -16.44 -6.79 -9.92
N TYR A 12 -15.78 -6.09 -10.83
CA TYR A 12 -14.42 -6.41 -11.25
C TYR A 12 -13.38 -6.04 -10.19
N LYS A 13 -12.42 -6.94 -10.02
CA LYS A 13 -11.23 -6.71 -9.22
C LYS A 13 -10.05 -6.44 -10.14
N PHE A 14 -9.39 -5.31 -9.93
CA PHE A 14 -8.22 -4.91 -10.69
C PHE A 14 -6.96 -5.16 -9.87
N LEU A 15 -5.97 -5.81 -10.47
CA LEU A 15 -4.70 -6.11 -9.82
C LEU A 15 -3.63 -5.12 -10.28
N SER A 16 -2.74 -4.71 -9.37
CA SER A 16 -1.62 -3.82 -9.70
C SER A 16 -0.44 -4.02 -8.75
N GLY A 17 0.72 -3.46 -9.11
CA GLY A 17 1.90 -3.41 -8.24
C GLY A 17 2.45 -4.79 -7.85
N LEU A 18 2.33 -5.80 -8.71
CA LEU A 18 2.83 -7.15 -8.43
C LEU A 18 4.35 -7.14 -8.21
N GLU A 19 4.80 -7.56 -7.05
CA GLU A 19 6.22 -7.66 -6.68
C GLU A 19 6.50 -8.97 -5.93
N LEU A 20 7.59 -9.64 -6.29
CA LEU A 20 8.06 -10.85 -5.59
C LEU A 20 8.87 -10.49 -4.34
N SER A 21 8.77 -11.31 -3.29
CA SER A 21 9.70 -11.27 -2.17
C SER A 21 11.14 -11.50 -2.66
N PRO A 22 12.18 -11.01 -1.95
CA PRO A 22 13.56 -11.19 -2.36
C PRO A 22 13.96 -12.67 -2.59
N ASP A 23 13.42 -13.59 -1.78
CA ASP A 23 13.60 -15.03 -1.91
C ASP A 23 12.63 -15.71 -2.90
N LYS A 24 11.67 -14.96 -3.45
CA LYS A 24 10.63 -15.38 -4.41
C LYS A 24 9.65 -16.43 -3.88
N ASN A 25 9.58 -16.64 -2.57
CA ASN A 25 8.60 -17.54 -1.96
C ASN A 25 7.19 -16.93 -1.90
N TYR A 26 7.11 -15.61 -2.00
CA TYR A 26 5.85 -14.86 -1.95
C TYR A 26 5.77 -13.82 -3.06
N ALA A 27 4.54 -13.47 -3.44
CA ALA A 27 4.24 -12.30 -4.25
C ALA A 27 3.26 -11.40 -3.49
N ALA A 28 3.48 -10.10 -3.54
CA ALA A 28 2.56 -9.10 -3.03
C ALA A 28 1.94 -8.33 -4.21
N PHE A 29 0.67 -7.96 -4.10
CA PHE A 29 -0.04 -7.17 -5.11
C PHE A 29 -1.21 -6.42 -4.47
N ALA A 30 -1.59 -5.30 -5.08
CA ALA A 30 -2.77 -4.55 -4.68
C ALA A 30 -4.00 -5.05 -5.45
N VAL A 31 -5.10 -5.26 -4.73
CA VAL A 31 -6.43 -5.55 -5.28
C VAL A 31 -7.31 -4.33 -5.11
N HIS A 32 -7.82 -3.82 -6.22
CA HIS A 32 -8.76 -2.69 -6.27
C HIS A 32 -10.17 -3.17 -6.58
N ALA A 33 -11.15 -2.57 -5.93
CA ALA A 33 -12.57 -2.81 -6.15
C ALA A 33 -13.36 -1.50 -6.04
N SER A 34 -14.56 -1.46 -6.62
CA SER A 34 -15.44 -0.30 -6.50
C SER A 34 -16.37 -0.46 -5.31
N ASP A 35 -16.55 0.62 -4.55
CA ASP A 35 -17.62 0.75 -3.55
C ASP A 35 -18.64 1.75 -4.10
N TYR A 36 -19.73 1.19 -4.64
CA TYR A 36 -20.77 1.97 -5.32
C TYR A 36 -21.55 2.84 -4.33
N ASP A 37 -21.86 2.32 -3.15
CA ASP A 37 -22.70 2.99 -2.16
C ASP A 37 -22.01 4.25 -1.63
N ASP A 38 -20.70 4.17 -1.38
CA ASP A 38 -19.90 5.31 -0.91
C ASP A 38 -19.15 6.06 -2.03
N ASN A 39 -19.39 5.70 -3.30
CA ASN A 39 -18.75 6.27 -4.49
C ASN A 39 -17.22 6.42 -4.36
N LYS A 40 -16.54 5.35 -3.94
CA LYS A 40 -15.09 5.35 -3.69
C LYS A 40 -14.42 4.09 -4.24
N TYR A 41 -13.11 4.17 -4.46
CA TYR A 41 -12.29 3.01 -4.76
C TYR A 41 -11.75 2.42 -3.47
N LEU A 42 -11.86 1.09 -3.33
CA LEU A 42 -11.23 0.33 -2.27
C LEU A 42 -9.96 -0.30 -2.80
N SER A 43 -8.90 -0.27 -1.99
CA SER A 43 -7.66 -0.98 -2.32
C SER A 43 -7.11 -1.73 -1.12
N GLY A 44 -6.51 -2.89 -1.33
CA GLY A 44 -5.83 -3.60 -0.25
C GLY A 44 -4.67 -4.41 -0.79
N ILE A 45 -3.68 -4.64 0.06
CA ILE A 45 -2.52 -5.46 -0.26
C ILE A 45 -2.87 -6.92 0.03
N TRP A 46 -2.51 -7.80 -0.90
CA TRP A 46 -2.68 -9.24 -0.84
C TRP A 46 -1.35 -9.94 -1.00
N ILE A 47 -1.22 -11.10 -0.39
CA ILE A 47 -0.07 -11.98 -0.48
C ILE A 47 -0.48 -13.25 -1.20
N TYR A 48 0.36 -13.72 -2.11
CA TYR A 48 0.29 -15.03 -2.73
C TYR A 48 1.54 -15.82 -2.32
N ASN A 49 1.32 -17.03 -1.82
CA ASN A 49 2.38 -17.97 -1.50
C ASN A 49 2.69 -18.80 -2.75
N CYS A 50 3.89 -18.63 -3.31
CA CYS A 50 4.29 -19.24 -4.58
C CYS A 50 4.47 -20.76 -4.51
N LEU A 51 4.61 -21.33 -3.30
CA LEU A 51 4.78 -22.77 -3.10
C LEU A 51 3.45 -23.51 -2.94
N THR A 52 2.47 -22.88 -2.30
CA THR A 52 1.17 -23.48 -1.96
C THR A 52 0.03 -23.00 -2.84
N GLU A 53 0.30 -22.00 -3.68
CA GLU A 53 -0.67 -21.33 -4.57
C GLU A 53 -1.84 -20.65 -3.83
N LYS A 54 -1.72 -20.48 -2.52
CA LYS A 54 -2.73 -19.80 -1.69
C LYS A 54 -2.48 -18.30 -1.69
N TYR A 55 -3.58 -17.54 -1.64
CA TYR A 55 -3.51 -16.10 -1.43
C TYR A 55 -4.40 -15.66 -0.28
N SER A 56 -4.04 -14.54 0.34
CA SER A 56 -4.77 -13.93 1.45
C SER A 56 -4.68 -12.41 1.40
N LYS A 57 -5.71 -11.75 1.94
CA LYS A 57 -5.72 -10.30 2.15
C LYS A 57 -4.85 -9.98 3.36
N LEU A 58 -3.94 -9.02 3.21
CA LEU A 58 -3.00 -8.60 4.26
C LEU A 58 -3.47 -7.32 4.97
N THR A 59 -3.89 -6.30 4.22
CA THR A 59 -4.37 -5.03 4.81
C THR A 59 -5.89 -4.93 4.72
N SER A 60 -6.53 -4.42 5.78
CA SER A 60 -8.00 -4.37 5.91
C SER A 60 -8.60 -2.97 5.86
N MET A 61 -7.78 -1.91 5.87
CA MET A 61 -8.26 -0.52 5.88
C MET A 61 -8.79 -0.03 4.53
N ASN A 62 -8.66 -0.85 3.48
CA ASN A 62 -9.20 -0.62 2.15
C ASN A 62 -8.67 0.66 1.45
N LYS A 63 -7.47 1.12 1.82
CA LYS A 63 -6.83 2.31 1.23
C LYS A 63 -5.41 2.07 0.73
N GLU A 64 -4.78 0.98 1.15
CA GLU A 64 -3.39 0.67 0.85
C GLU A 64 -3.25 0.00 -0.52
N SER A 65 -2.39 0.58 -1.38
CA SER A 65 -2.10 0.05 -2.72
C SER A 65 -0.63 0.11 -3.11
N ALA A 66 0.15 1.03 -2.55
CA ALA A 66 1.60 1.09 -2.73
C ALA A 66 2.32 0.31 -1.63
N PHE A 67 3.38 -0.40 -1.96
CA PHE A 67 4.21 -1.12 -1.00
C PHE A 67 5.57 -1.49 -1.60
N ILE A 68 6.51 -1.86 -0.74
CA ILE A 68 7.76 -2.53 -1.09
C ILE A 68 8.05 -3.65 -0.09
N TRP A 69 8.87 -4.62 -0.50
CA TRP A 69 9.42 -5.62 0.42
C TRP A 69 10.55 -5.00 1.26
N LEU A 70 10.37 -5.05 2.58
CA LEU A 70 11.43 -4.68 3.53
C LEU A 70 12.41 -5.84 3.71
N ASP A 71 11.92 -7.07 3.71
CA ASP A 71 12.71 -8.32 3.75
C ASP A 71 11.89 -9.45 3.08
N ASN A 72 12.17 -10.72 3.40
CA ASN A 72 11.46 -11.86 2.80
C ASN A 72 9.99 -11.99 3.23
N GLU A 73 9.64 -11.42 4.38
CA GLU A 73 8.35 -11.66 5.05
C GLU A 73 7.68 -10.36 5.51
N THR A 74 8.31 -9.21 5.35
CA THR A 74 7.80 -7.91 5.81
C THR A 74 7.57 -6.97 4.64
N LEU A 75 6.38 -6.37 4.57
CA LEU A 75 6.07 -5.28 3.64
C LEU A 75 6.11 -3.94 4.35
N LEU A 76 6.58 -2.93 3.61
CA LEU A 76 6.51 -1.52 3.98
C LEU A 76 5.52 -0.81 3.05
N PHE A 77 4.62 -0.01 3.59
CA PHE A 77 3.58 0.69 2.83
C PHE A 77 3.20 2.03 3.47
N PRO A 78 2.81 3.05 2.69
CA PRO A 78 2.35 4.31 3.24
C PRO A 78 0.94 4.15 3.86
N SER A 79 0.75 4.70 5.06
CA SER A 79 -0.56 4.78 5.70
C SER A 79 -0.53 5.91 6.73
N LEU A 80 -1.69 6.48 7.07
CA LEU A 80 -1.80 7.57 8.03
C LEU A 80 -2.80 7.20 9.11
N ARG A 81 -2.29 6.79 10.28
CA ARG A 81 -3.11 6.35 11.41
C ARG A 81 -3.05 7.28 12.62
N ASP A 82 -2.05 8.16 12.70
CA ASP A 82 -1.93 9.18 13.76
C ASP A 82 -2.81 10.40 13.45
N GLU A 83 -3.87 10.59 14.25
CA GLU A 83 -4.79 11.72 14.13
C GLU A 83 -4.13 13.09 14.39
N LYS A 84 -3.06 13.17 15.20
CA LYS A 84 -2.33 14.43 15.40
C LYS A 84 -1.56 14.83 14.14
N LEU A 85 -0.90 13.86 13.51
CA LEU A 85 -0.17 14.10 12.27
C LEU A 85 -1.12 14.38 11.12
N LYS A 86 -2.28 13.72 11.09
CA LYS A 86 -3.32 13.99 10.10
C LYS A 86 -3.78 15.45 10.12
N LYS A 87 -4.02 16.02 11.30
CA LYS A 87 -4.33 17.45 11.43
C LYS A 87 -3.21 18.35 10.90
N LYS A 88 -1.96 18.02 11.19
CA LYS A 88 -0.80 18.78 10.65
C LYS A 88 -0.76 18.76 9.12
N ILE A 89 -1.08 17.62 8.50
CA ILE A 89 -1.17 17.49 7.04
C ILE A 89 -2.35 18.31 6.49
N GLU A 90 -3.50 18.30 7.18
CA GLU A 90 -4.66 19.14 6.83
C GLU A 90 -4.35 20.64 6.96
N ASP A 91 -3.51 21.03 7.93
CA ASP A 91 -3.02 22.41 8.13
C ASP A 91 -1.91 22.82 7.13
N GLY A 92 -1.47 21.90 6.27
CA GLY A 92 -0.55 22.16 5.16
C GLY A 92 0.85 21.57 5.31
N GLU A 93 1.21 20.94 6.43
CA GLU A 93 2.52 20.29 6.58
C GLU A 93 2.65 19.07 5.66
N ASN A 94 3.83 18.86 5.08
CA ASN A 94 4.09 17.70 4.23
C ASN A 94 4.66 16.53 5.05
N TRP A 95 3.92 15.42 5.10
CA TRP A 95 4.36 14.20 5.77
C TRP A 95 3.93 12.95 5.02
N THR A 96 4.81 11.96 5.00
CA THR A 96 4.47 10.58 4.61
C THR A 96 4.95 9.63 5.70
N VAL A 97 4.06 8.76 6.17
CA VAL A 97 4.37 7.74 7.19
C VAL A 97 4.34 6.37 6.54
N PHE A 98 5.39 5.60 6.76
CA PHE A 98 5.51 4.23 6.30
C PHE A 98 5.34 3.26 7.48
N TYR A 99 4.41 2.33 7.30
CA TYR A 99 4.14 1.24 8.24
C TYR A 99 4.72 -0.06 7.70
N ALA A 100 5.21 -0.90 8.62
CA ALA A 100 5.67 -2.24 8.33
C ALA A 100 4.67 -3.28 8.85
N ILE A 101 4.47 -4.37 8.11
CA ILE A 101 3.63 -5.50 8.52
C ILE A 101 4.23 -6.82 8.03
N GLY A 102 4.21 -7.84 8.89
CA GLY A 102 4.60 -9.19 8.52
C GLY A 102 3.49 -9.91 7.74
N ILE A 103 3.85 -10.70 6.73
CA ILE A 103 2.89 -11.43 5.89
C ILE A 103 2.17 -12.58 6.62
N HIS A 104 2.66 -12.95 7.80
CA HIS A 104 2.07 -14.00 8.65
C HIS A 104 1.02 -13.46 9.63
N GLY A 105 0.71 -12.16 9.57
CA GLY A 105 -0.25 -11.48 10.44
C GLY A 105 0.42 -10.57 11.47
N GLY A 106 -0.36 -10.19 12.49
CA GLY A 106 0.02 -9.16 13.46
C GLY A 106 -0.46 -7.76 13.05
N GLU A 107 -0.18 -6.79 13.90
CA GLU A 107 -0.53 -5.39 13.65
C GLU A 107 0.62 -4.66 12.95
N ALA A 108 0.28 -3.83 11.97
CA ALA A 108 1.27 -2.97 11.35
C ALA A 108 1.77 -1.90 12.34
N TYR A 109 3.08 -1.68 12.36
CA TYR A 109 3.75 -0.69 13.21
C TYR A 109 4.38 0.41 12.37
N GLU A 110 4.50 1.62 12.91
CA GLU A 110 5.20 2.73 12.23
C GLU A 110 6.68 2.40 12.13
N TYR A 111 7.21 2.34 10.91
CA TYR A 111 8.62 2.06 10.64
C TYR A 111 9.42 3.35 10.51
N MET A 112 8.89 4.33 9.76
CA MET A 112 9.50 5.65 9.60
C MET A 112 8.50 6.70 9.12
N ARG A 113 8.89 7.97 9.25
CA ARG A 113 8.17 9.12 8.70
C ARG A 113 9.13 10.07 7.99
N ILE A 114 8.69 10.61 6.87
CA ILE A 114 9.44 11.53 6.03
C ILE A 114 8.68 12.87 6.01
N PRO A 115 9.34 14.01 6.31
CA PRO A 115 8.71 15.35 6.30
C PRO A 115 8.56 15.89 4.87
N MET A 116 8.06 15.04 3.97
CA MET A 116 7.78 15.36 2.57
C MET A 116 6.62 14.48 2.09
N LYS A 117 5.93 14.90 1.02
CA LYS A 117 5.00 14.03 0.29
C LYS A 117 5.80 13.11 -0.63
N VAL A 118 5.95 11.85 -0.24
CA VAL A 118 6.70 10.84 -0.99
C VAL A 118 5.77 10.20 -2.02
N GLY A 119 6.18 10.21 -3.29
CA GLY A 119 5.48 9.55 -4.39
C GLY A 119 5.89 8.10 -4.56
N GLU A 120 7.20 7.82 -4.59
CA GLU A 120 7.76 6.47 -4.74
C GLU A 120 8.87 6.23 -3.71
N ILE A 121 8.97 4.98 -3.25
CA ILE A 121 10.06 4.50 -2.40
C ILE A 121 10.63 3.21 -2.98
N ARG A 122 11.96 3.04 -2.89
CA ARG A 122 12.66 1.79 -3.21
C ARG A 122 13.69 1.48 -2.15
N LYS A 123 13.82 0.20 -1.77
CA LYS A 123 14.92 -0.27 -0.92
C LYS A 123 16.16 -0.51 -1.78
N LEU A 124 17.28 0.13 -1.44
CA LEU A 124 18.58 -0.05 -2.12
C LEU A 124 19.48 -1.05 -1.40
N ALA A 125 19.45 -1.03 -0.08
CA ALA A 125 20.16 -1.95 0.80
C ALA A 125 19.45 -2.00 2.16
N GLU A 126 19.98 -2.78 3.10
CA GLU A 126 19.56 -2.70 4.50
C GLU A 126 19.63 -1.25 4.99
N GLU A 127 18.51 -0.76 5.53
CA GLU A 127 18.33 0.61 6.03
C GLU A 127 18.65 1.75 5.04
N LYS A 128 18.73 1.46 3.73
CA LYS A 128 18.97 2.49 2.70
C LYS A 128 17.83 2.50 1.69
N PHE A 129 17.18 3.66 1.59
CA PHE A 129 16.03 3.88 0.72
C PHE A 129 16.31 5.00 -0.29
N LEU A 130 15.78 4.83 -1.51
CA LEU A 130 15.63 5.88 -2.50
C LEU A 130 14.18 6.34 -2.49
N LEU A 131 13.97 7.65 -2.55
CA LEU A 131 12.65 8.27 -2.48
C LEU A 131 12.50 9.28 -3.62
N THR A 132 11.31 9.36 -4.21
CA THR A 132 10.87 10.54 -4.96
C THR A 132 9.84 11.27 -4.12
N ALA A 133 9.96 12.58 -4.00
CA ALA A 133 9.06 13.39 -3.19
C ALA A 133 8.77 14.72 -3.86
N GLU A 134 7.57 15.25 -3.60
CA GLU A 134 7.22 16.61 -3.98
C GLU A 134 8.01 17.60 -3.13
N TYR A 135 8.61 18.57 -3.81
CA TYR A 135 9.30 19.69 -3.18
C TYR A 135 8.59 20.98 -3.57
N ASP A 136 8.02 21.66 -2.58
CA ASP A 136 7.49 23.00 -2.76
C ASP A 136 8.51 24.02 -2.22
N HIS A 137 9.00 24.88 -3.10
CA HIS A 137 9.96 25.93 -2.73
C HIS A 137 9.30 27.06 -1.91
N TYR A 138 7.98 27.22 -2.02
CA TYR A 138 7.21 28.31 -1.40
C TYR A 138 6.26 27.83 -0.29
N GLY A 139 6.13 26.51 -0.09
CA GLY A 139 5.25 25.90 0.90
C GLY A 139 5.95 25.53 2.21
N ILE A 140 5.18 25.54 3.30
CA ILE A 140 5.49 24.85 4.58
C ILE A 140 5.42 23.33 4.33
#